data_AF-A0A349VVQ1-F1
#
_entry.id   AF-A0A349VVQ1-F1
#
_cell.length_a   1.000
_cell.length_b   1.000
_cell.length_c   1.000
_cell.angle_alpha   90.00
_cell.angle_beta   90.00
_cell.angle_gamma   90.00
#
_symmetry.space_group_name_H-M   'P 1'
#
loop_
_entity.id
_entity.type
_entity.pdbx_description
1 polymer ?
#
loop_
_entity_poly.entity_id
_entity_poly.type
_entity_poly.pdbx_seq_one_letter_code
_entity_poly.pdbx_strand_id
1 'polypeptide(L)'
;MKKLILTGIGFILAMGLTFAQQGSPEDAAAKATTELVQKLHLNDEQKTAVSTILLDQVKAEQTIVKDTGSSAQAKSEALNKLQTEVDTKVSQLLTEDQKSLYQKVITERPAKAVPTAAEPTKTESGQ
;
A
#
# COMPACT_ATOMS: atom_id res chain seq x y z
N MET A 1 -9.42 46.97 -0.46
CA MET A 1 -9.64 45.51 -0.62
C MET A 1 -8.48 44.78 0.06
N LYS A 2 -8.79 43.86 0.97
CA LYS A 2 -7.84 43.24 1.91
C LYS A 2 -6.90 42.26 1.15
N LYS A 3 -5.57 42.49 1.19
CA LYS A 3 -4.51 41.77 1.95
C LYS A 3 -4.00 40.47 1.27
N LEU A 4 -2.72 40.08 1.16
CA LEU A 4 -1.38 40.57 1.54
C LEU A 4 -0.32 39.62 0.87
N ILE A 5 0.83 40.15 0.41
CA ILE A 5 2.25 39.71 0.64
C ILE A 5 2.67 38.28 0.21
N LEU A 6 3.65 38.02 -0.69
CA LEU A 6 5.11 38.30 -0.73
C LEU A 6 5.97 37.65 0.40
N THR A 7 6.36 36.38 0.28
CA THR A 7 7.53 35.75 0.97
C THR A 7 7.80 34.40 0.28
N GLY A 8 8.99 33.96 -0.16
CA GLY A 8 10.35 34.31 0.23
C GLY A 8 10.91 33.26 1.20
N ILE A 9 11.71 32.32 0.69
CA ILE A 9 12.74 31.53 1.40
C ILE A 9 12.25 30.51 2.45
N GLY A 10 12.60 29.23 2.20
CA GLY A 10 13.24 28.41 3.23
C GLY A 10 12.53 27.13 3.65
N PHE A 11 12.70 26.04 2.89
CA PHE A 11 13.03 24.74 3.49
C PHE A 11 13.67 23.78 2.46
N ILE A 12 14.87 24.12 1.96
CA ILE A 12 15.87 23.07 1.80
C ILE A 12 16.40 22.84 3.22
N LEU A 13 16.06 21.71 3.82
CA LEU A 13 16.92 20.87 4.68
C LEU A 13 16.07 19.95 5.58
N ALA A 14 15.69 18.78 5.06
CA ALA A 14 15.60 17.57 5.88
C ALA A 14 15.83 16.35 4.98
N MET A 15 17.03 16.26 4.38
CA MET A 15 17.65 14.95 4.25
C MET A 15 18.03 14.53 5.67
N GLY A 16 17.10 13.89 6.37
CA GLY A 16 17.24 13.53 7.77
C GLY A 16 16.34 12.36 8.09
N LEU A 17 16.85 11.16 7.83
CA LEU A 17 16.52 9.94 8.56
C LEU A 17 15.02 9.57 8.63
N THR A 18 14.51 8.84 7.66
CA THR A 18 13.38 7.95 7.94
C THR A 18 13.55 6.58 7.28
N PHE A 19 14.70 5.95 7.53
CA PHE A 19 14.84 4.48 7.43
C PHE A 19 14.49 3.84 8.78
N ALA A 20 13.32 4.18 9.35
CA ALA A 20 12.93 3.65 10.67
C ALA A 20 11.43 3.43 10.88
N GLN A 21 10.56 3.86 9.97
CA GLN A 21 9.16 3.42 10.02
C GLN A 21 9.04 2.12 9.22
N GLN A 22 9.59 1.05 9.79
CA GLN A 22 9.03 -0.28 9.57
C GLN A 22 7.65 -0.28 10.24
N GLY A 23 6.71 0.46 9.66
CA GLY A 23 5.31 0.43 10.03
C GLY A 23 4.84 -1.01 9.91
N SER A 24 3.87 -1.40 10.72
CA SER A 24 3.34 -2.75 10.62
C SER A 24 2.89 -3.00 9.17
N PRO A 25 2.84 -4.25 8.70
CA PRO A 25 2.34 -4.55 7.35
C PRO A 25 0.96 -3.91 7.09
N GLU A 26 0.17 -3.68 8.15
CA GLU A 26 -1.09 -2.93 8.13
C GLU A 26 -0.90 -1.42 7.85
N ASP A 27 0.09 -0.75 8.47
CA ASP A 27 0.41 0.66 8.18
C ASP A 27 0.90 0.86 6.74
N ALA A 28 1.68 -0.10 6.22
CA ALA A 28 2.12 -0.09 4.83
C ALA A 28 0.94 -0.24 3.86
N ALA A 29 -0.03 -1.11 4.18
CA ALA A 29 -1.25 -1.27 3.39
C ALA A 29 -2.17 -0.04 3.43
N ALA A 30 -2.29 0.61 4.59
CA ALA A 30 -3.06 1.86 4.75
C ALA A 30 -2.41 3.03 3.99
N LYS A 31 -1.08 3.12 3.99
CA LYS A 31 -0.33 4.11 3.20
C LYS A 31 -0.50 3.87 1.71
N ALA A 32 -0.39 2.63 1.24
CA ALA A 32 -0.62 2.28 -0.16
C ALA A 32 -2.04 2.63 -0.63
N THR A 33 -3.04 2.41 0.22
CA THR A 33 -4.44 2.80 0.00
C THR A 33 -4.58 4.32 -0.17
N THR A 34 -3.95 5.08 0.72
CA THR A 34 -3.99 6.55 0.70
C THR A 34 -3.31 7.11 -0.56
N GLU A 35 -2.16 6.55 -0.94
CA GLU A 35 -1.46 6.91 -2.18
C GLU A 35 -2.29 6.60 -3.42
N LEU A 36 -3.03 5.49 -3.41
CA LEU A 36 -3.88 5.09 -4.53
C LEU A 36 -5.03 6.04 -4.79
N VAL A 37 -5.73 6.44 -3.74
CA VAL A 37 -6.82 7.42 -3.82
C VAL A 37 -6.30 8.76 -4.36
N GLN A 38 -5.10 9.17 -3.97
CA GLN A 38 -4.49 10.42 -4.45
C GLN A 38 -4.02 10.33 -5.91
N LYS A 39 -3.35 9.24 -6.31
CA LYS A 39 -2.78 9.08 -7.66
C LYS A 39 -3.83 8.94 -8.77
N LEU A 40 -5.00 8.39 -8.47
CA LEU A 40 -6.02 8.08 -9.48
C LEU A 40 -7.06 9.18 -9.71
N HIS A 41 -7.01 10.28 -8.93
CA HIS A 41 -7.98 11.37 -9.00
C HIS A 41 -9.44 10.87 -9.06
N LEU A 42 -9.79 9.95 -8.16
CA LEU A 42 -11.11 9.32 -8.12
C LEU A 42 -12.21 10.39 -7.90
N ASN A 43 -13.38 10.20 -8.52
CA ASN A 43 -14.57 10.99 -8.17
C ASN A 43 -15.20 10.48 -6.85
N ASP A 44 -16.22 11.15 -6.32
CA ASP A 44 -16.74 10.83 -4.98
C ASP A 44 -17.43 9.46 -4.90
N GLU A 45 -18.07 9.01 -5.98
CA GLU A 45 -18.66 7.67 -6.06
C GLU A 45 -17.56 6.60 -6.10
N GLN A 46 -16.55 6.79 -6.94
CA GLN A 46 -15.38 5.90 -7.03
C GLN A 46 -14.61 5.85 -5.71
N LYS A 47 -14.40 6.99 -5.04
CA LYS A 47 -13.76 7.03 -3.70
C LYS A 47 -14.53 6.18 -2.70
N THR A 48 -15.86 6.29 -2.69
CA THR A 48 -16.71 5.54 -1.76
C THR A 48 -16.62 4.03 -2.01
N ALA A 49 -16.71 3.63 -3.28
CA ALA A 49 -16.64 2.23 -3.67
C ALA A 49 -15.23 1.63 -3.42
N VAL A 50 -14.17 2.33 -3.83
CA VAL A 50 -12.78 1.91 -3.60
C VAL A 50 -12.46 1.85 -2.11
N SER A 51 -12.90 2.83 -1.30
CA SER A 51 -12.68 2.82 0.15
C SER A 51 -13.35 1.62 0.81
N THR A 52 -14.55 1.25 0.37
CA THR A 52 -15.25 0.05 0.86
C THR A 52 -14.48 -1.23 0.53
N ILE A 53 -14.00 -1.36 -0.71
CA ILE A 53 -13.19 -2.51 -1.14
C ILE A 53 -11.91 -2.62 -0.31
N LEU A 54 -11.21 -1.51 -0.08
CA LEU A 54 -9.95 -1.50 0.67
C LEU A 54 -10.17 -1.75 2.16
N LEU A 55 -11.29 -1.30 2.72
CA LEU A 55 -11.67 -1.65 4.09
C LEU A 55 -11.88 -3.16 4.25
N ASP A 56 -12.58 -3.77 3.29
CA ASP A 56 -12.81 -5.22 3.31
C ASP A 56 -11.53 -6.02 3.06
N GLN A 57 -10.64 -5.51 2.21
CA GLN A 57 -9.28 -6.05 2.06
C GLN A 57 -8.56 -6.11 3.41
N VAL A 58 -8.50 -5.00 4.14
CA VAL A 58 -7.79 -4.94 5.44
C VAL A 58 -8.37 -5.93 6.46
N LYS A 59 -9.70 -6.09 6.49
CA LYS A 59 -10.34 -7.09 7.36
C LYS A 59 -9.97 -8.52 6.97
N ALA A 60 -9.98 -8.82 5.68
CA ALA A 60 -9.61 -10.13 5.17
C ALA A 60 -8.13 -10.44 5.41
N GLU A 61 -7.23 -9.46 5.24
CA GLU A 61 -5.80 -9.61 5.56
C GLU A 61 -5.58 -9.91 7.03
N GLN A 62 -6.23 -9.18 7.93
CA GLN A 62 -6.16 -9.48 9.37
C GLN A 62 -6.66 -10.90 9.69
N THR A 63 -7.68 -11.37 8.99
CA THR A 63 -8.22 -12.73 9.19
C THR A 63 -7.21 -13.78 8.76
N ILE A 64 -6.56 -13.60 7.60
CA ILE A 64 -5.52 -14.49 7.08
C ILE A 64 -4.28 -14.50 7.99
N VAL A 65 -3.84 -13.33 8.46
CA VAL A 65 -2.65 -13.22 9.32
C VAL A 65 -2.91 -13.88 10.69
N LYS A 66 -4.09 -13.67 11.27
CA LYS A 66 -4.48 -14.22 12.59
C LYS A 66 -4.81 -15.72 12.56
N ASP A 67 -5.01 -16.32 11.38
CA ASP A 67 -5.28 -17.74 11.27
C ASP A 67 -4.10 -18.59 11.77
N THR A 68 -4.21 -19.24 12.92
CA THR A 68 -3.13 -20.08 13.46
C THR A 68 -3.07 -21.47 12.85
N GLY A 69 -4.04 -21.86 12.03
CA GLY A 69 -4.13 -23.18 11.39
C GLY A 69 -3.35 -23.30 10.08
N SER A 70 -3.08 -22.18 9.41
CA SER A 70 -2.40 -22.14 8.12
C SER A 70 -0.88 -21.92 8.24
N SER A 71 -0.11 -22.55 7.35
CA SER A 71 1.33 -22.32 7.21
C SER A 71 1.62 -20.90 6.71
N ALA A 72 2.84 -20.40 6.94
CA ALA A 72 3.26 -19.09 6.45
C ALA A 72 3.14 -18.98 4.91
N GLN A 73 3.46 -20.06 4.19
CA GLN A 73 3.29 -20.13 2.74
C GLN A 73 1.82 -20.04 2.34
N ALA A 74 0.93 -20.82 2.97
CA ALA A 74 -0.50 -20.79 2.67
C ALA A 74 -1.11 -19.40 2.93
N LYS A 75 -0.66 -18.72 4.00
CA LYS A 75 -1.06 -17.33 4.25
C LYS A 75 -0.55 -16.37 3.19
N SER A 76 0.70 -16.51 2.75
CA SER A 76 1.24 -15.66 1.69
C SER A 76 0.49 -15.87 0.36
N GLU A 77 0.17 -17.11 -0.01
CA GLU A 77 -0.66 -17.41 -1.19
C GLU A 77 -2.06 -16.79 -1.06
N ALA A 78 -2.69 -16.90 0.12
CA ALA A 78 -3.99 -16.30 0.39
C ALA A 78 -3.95 -14.76 0.30
N LEU A 79 -2.90 -14.11 0.82
CA LEU A 79 -2.72 -12.66 0.72
C LEU A 79 -2.51 -12.19 -0.72
N ASN A 80 -1.71 -12.92 -1.52
CA ASN A 80 -1.50 -12.60 -2.94
C ASN A 80 -2.78 -12.77 -3.76
N LYS A 81 -3.56 -13.82 -3.49
CA LYS A 81 -4.87 -14.03 -4.12
C LYS A 81 -5.84 -12.90 -3.76
N LEU A 82 -5.93 -12.55 -2.48
CA LEU A 82 -6.76 -11.43 -2.01
C LEU A 82 -6.36 -10.11 -2.68
N GLN A 83 -5.06 -9.85 -2.80
CA GLN A 83 -4.56 -8.65 -3.49
C GLN A 83 -5.00 -8.62 -4.97
N THR A 84 -4.87 -9.74 -5.69
CA THR A 84 -5.29 -9.84 -7.10
C THR A 84 -6.79 -9.62 -7.27
N GLU A 85 -7.60 -10.18 -6.36
CA GLU A 85 -9.05 -9.99 -6.36
C GLU A 85 -9.43 -8.52 -6.13
N VAL A 86 -8.76 -7.86 -5.18
CA VAL A 86 -8.97 -6.43 -4.90
C VAL A 86 -8.56 -5.58 -6.09
N ASP A 87 -7.40 -5.84 -6.69
CA ASP A 87 -6.91 -5.10 -7.85
C ASP A 87 -7.89 -5.24 -9.03
N THR A 88 -8.48 -6.42 -9.22
CA THR A 88 -9.53 -6.65 -10.23
C THR A 88 -10.77 -5.79 -9.94
N LYS A 89 -11.28 -5.82 -8.70
CA LYS A 89 -12.46 -5.04 -8.29
C LYS A 89 -12.24 -3.54 -8.41
N VAL A 90 -11.07 -3.04 -8.00
CA VAL A 90 -10.72 -1.62 -8.13
C VAL A 90 -10.67 -1.24 -9.61
N SER A 91 -9.98 -2.01 -10.46
CA SER A 91 -9.87 -1.74 -11.90
C SER A 91 -11.23 -1.64 -12.60
N GLN A 92 -12.22 -2.44 -12.18
CA GLN A 92 -13.59 -2.38 -12.72
C GLN A 92 -14.33 -1.07 -12.42
N LEU A 93 -13.94 -0.34 -11.38
CA LEU A 93 -14.53 0.95 -10.98
C LEU A 93 -13.85 2.16 -11.65
N LEU A 94 -12.71 1.94 -12.29
CA LEU A 94 -11.89 2.99 -12.89
C LEU A 94 -12.29 3.24 -14.35
N THR A 95 -12.13 4.49 -14.78
CA THR A 95 -12.15 4.82 -16.22
C THR A 95 -10.90 4.29 -16.92
N GLU A 96 -10.89 4.23 -18.25
CA GLU A 96 -9.73 3.75 -19.02
C GLU A 96 -8.44 4.54 -18.71
N ASP A 97 -8.54 5.87 -18.59
CA ASP A 97 -7.40 6.72 -18.21
C ASP A 97 -6.87 6.39 -16.82
N GLN A 98 -7.77 6.17 -15.86
CA GLN A 98 -7.43 5.80 -14.48
C GLN A 98 -6.84 4.37 -14.40
N LYS A 99 -7.33 3.43 -15.22
CA LYS A 99 -6.77 2.07 -15.31
C LYS A 99 -5.30 2.09 -15.75
N SER A 100 -4.95 2.95 -16.70
CA SER A 100 -3.55 3.11 -17.15
C SER A 100 -2.64 3.58 -16.01
N LEU A 101 -3.10 4.53 -15.20
CA LEU A 101 -2.38 4.96 -13.99
C LEU A 101 -2.32 3.84 -12.95
N TYR A 102 -3.41 3.08 -12.79
CA TYR A 102 -3.49 2.00 -11.82
C TYR A 102 -2.56 0.83 -12.14
N GLN A 103 -2.41 0.48 -13.42
CA GLN A 103 -1.50 -0.58 -13.85
C GLN A 103 -0.05 -0.30 -13.49
N LYS A 104 0.38 0.97 -13.55
CA LYS A 104 1.73 1.36 -13.10
C LYS A 104 1.89 1.11 -11.59
N VAL A 105 0.87 1.46 -10.81
CA VAL A 105 0.86 1.20 -9.36
C VAL A 105 0.91 -0.28 -9.02
N ILE A 106 0.18 -1.13 -9.77
CA ILE A 106 0.21 -2.59 -9.57
C ILE A 106 1.58 -3.17 -9.93
N THR A 107 2.15 -2.75 -11.07
CA THR A 107 3.41 -3.29 -11.58
C THR A 107 4.59 -2.97 -10.66
N GLU A 108 4.55 -1.81 -9.98
CA GLU A 108 5.58 -1.39 -9.03
C GLU A 108 5.39 -2.00 -7.62
N ARG A 109 4.29 -2.74 -7.38
CA ARG A 109 3.95 -3.23 -6.05
C ARG A 109 4.69 -4.56 -5.77
N PRO A 110 5.38 -4.69 -4.61
CA PRO A 110 5.92 -5.98 -4.20
C PRO A 110 4.78 -6.94 -3.81
N ALA A 111 5.00 -8.23 -4.03
CA ALA A 111 4.10 -9.29 -3.58
C ALA A 111 3.91 -9.24 -2.05
N LYS A 112 2.68 -9.52 -1.56
CA LYS A 112 2.42 -9.57 -0.12
C LYS A 112 2.96 -10.88 0.46
N ALA A 113 4.04 -10.77 1.24
CA ALA A 113 4.57 -11.86 2.06
C ALA A 113 4.24 -11.62 3.53
N VAL A 114 3.84 -12.67 4.25
CA VAL A 114 3.84 -12.62 5.71
C VAL A 114 5.31 -12.55 6.13
N PRO A 115 5.74 -11.59 6.96
CA PRO A 115 7.10 -11.58 7.46
C PRO A 115 7.31 -12.87 8.25
N THR A 116 8.04 -13.80 7.64
CA THR A 116 8.57 -14.96 8.35
C THR A 116 9.56 -14.37 9.34
N ALA A 117 9.34 -14.61 10.64
CA ALA A 117 10.27 -14.19 11.68
C ALA A 117 11.70 -14.57 11.25
N ALA A 118 12.52 -13.54 11.01
CA ALA A 118 13.95 -13.57 10.74
C ALA A 118 14.47 -14.79 9.95
N GLU A 119 14.61 -14.66 8.63
CA GLU A 119 15.82 -15.23 8.05
C GLU A 119 17.00 -14.40 8.58
N PRO A 120 17.95 -15.00 9.32
CA PRO A 120 19.19 -14.30 9.60
C PRO A 120 19.81 -14.06 8.23
N THR A 121 19.94 -12.78 7.87
CA THR A 121 20.93 -12.35 6.88
C THR A 121 22.20 -13.09 7.22
N LYS A 122 22.54 -14.06 6.38
CA LYS A 122 23.75 -14.86 6.51
C LYS A 122 24.87 -13.83 6.60
N THR A 123 25.44 -13.70 7.79
CA THR A 123 26.69 -13.01 8.02
C THR A 123 27.65 -13.55 6.98
N GLU A 124 27.95 -12.74 5.98
CA GLU A 124 29.04 -13.00 5.05
C GLU A 124 30.34 -12.73 5.83
N SER A 125 30.66 -13.67 6.73
CA SER A 125 32.01 -13.90 7.19
C SER A 125 32.74 -14.62 6.06
N GLY A 126 33.70 -13.95 5.46
CA GLY A 126 34.81 -14.59 4.75
C GLY A 126 34.99 -14.12 3.31
N GLN A 127 35.86 -13.12 3.10
CA GLN A 127 37.29 -13.37 2.89
C GLN A 127 38.12 -12.11 3.12
#